data_AF-A0A2W0B0I7-F1
#
_entry.id   AF-A0A2W0B0I7-F1
#
_cell.length_a   1.000
_cell.length_b   1.000
_cell.length_c   1.000
_cell.angle_alpha   90.00
_cell.angle_beta   90.00
_cell.angle_gamma   90.00
#
_symmetry.space_group_name_H-M   'P 1'
#
loop_
_entity.id
_entity.type
_entity.pdbx_description
1 polymer ?
#
loop_
_entity_poly.entity_id
_entity_poly.type
_entity_poly.pdbx_seq_one_letter_code
_entity_poly.pdbx_strand_id
1 'polypeptide(L)'
;MATGQNEKLSPRAELIRGAQARLPQPLPSHVYISATVRPEQMLITVSGTTTGMGQIIDFIPSDAQVIENSVRPLIFVDGAVSHIRVKKSEQLDHSPARLRGLLITSTKAYNVDVPVTPAKKTSQNASVPKHS
;
A
#
# COMPACT_ATOMS: atom_id res chain seq x y z
N MET A 1 17.24 30.04 39.37
CA MET A 1 16.00 29.58 38.73
C MET A 1 16.03 30.05 37.29
N ALA A 2 16.20 29.14 36.33
CA ALA A 2 16.27 29.47 34.91
C ALA A 2 14.84 29.51 34.34
N THR A 3 14.34 30.70 34.04
CA THR A 3 13.11 30.89 33.27
C THR A 3 13.41 30.53 31.82
N GLY A 4 13.13 29.26 31.47
CA GLY A 4 13.13 28.80 30.09
C GLY A 4 12.15 29.63 29.27
N GLN A 5 12.69 30.50 28.43
CA GLN A 5 11.91 31.24 27.45
C GLN A 5 11.23 30.22 26.55
N ASN A 6 9.89 30.19 26.63
CA ASN A 6 9.03 29.40 25.78
C ASN A 6 9.06 30.09 24.39
N GLU A 7 10.13 29.86 23.63
CA GLU A 7 10.30 30.42 22.29
C GLU A 7 9.18 29.91 21.40
N LYS A 8 8.16 30.76 21.24
CA LYS A 8 7.04 30.53 20.34
C LYS A 8 7.63 30.43 18.93
N LEU A 9 7.61 29.23 18.36
CA LEU A 9 8.13 28.95 17.02
C LEU A 9 7.56 29.97 16.03
N SER A 10 8.42 30.50 15.15
CA SER A 10 7.96 31.42 14.11
C SER A 10 6.91 30.73 13.23
N PRO A 11 5.93 31.47 12.67
CA PRO A 11 4.91 30.90 11.77
C PRO A 11 5.49 30.06 10.63
N ARG A 12 6.68 30.44 10.12
CA ARG A 12 7.42 29.68 9.11
C ARG A 12 7.92 28.33 9.64
N ALA A 13 8.41 28.28 10.87
CA ALA A 13 8.85 27.04 11.51
C ALA A 13 7.66 26.09 11.75
N GLU A 14 6.48 26.61 12.08
CA GLU A 14 5.26 25.80 12.21
C GLU A 14 4.79 25.22 10.87
N LEU A 15 4.86 26.00 9.78
CA LEU A 15 4.55 25.53 8.43
C LEU A 15 5.52 24.42 7.98
N ILE A 16 6.83 24.60 8.21
CA ILE A 16 7.84 23.60 7.88
C ILE A 16 7.63 22.32 8.68
N ARG A 17 7.38 22.44 9.99
CA ARG A 17 7.09 21.29 10.87
C ARG A 17 5.83 20.55 10.40
N GLY A 18 4.79 21.28 10.01
CA GLY A 18 3.54 20.72 9.48
C GLY A 18 3.71 20.05 8.12
N ALA A 19 4.65 20.49 7.29
CA ALA A 19 5.00 19.84 6.03
C ALA A 19 5.83 18.57 6.26
N GLN A 20 6.82 18.62 7.16
CA GLN A 20 7.65 17.47 7.53
C GLN A 20 6.81 16.32 8.10
N ALA A 21 5.80 16.63 8.92
CA ALA A 21 4.90 15.63 9.48
C ALA A 21 4.07 14.87 8.42
N ARG A 22 3.96 15.42 7.20
CA ARG A 22 3.22 14.82 6.07
C ARG A 22 4.12 14.03 5.11
N LEU A 23 5.43 14.00 5.34
CA LEU A 23 6.32 13.20 4.51
C LEU A 23 6.02 11.70 4.70
N PRO A 24 6.12 10.89 3.62
CA PRO A 24 5.99 9.45 3.71
C PRO A 24 6.95 8.86 4.75
N GLN A 25 6.43 7.94 5.56
CA GLN A 25 7.17 7.26 6.61
C GLN A 25 7.57 5.84 6.16
N PRO A 26 8.63 5.25 6.73
CA PRO A 26 8.83 3.81 6.59
C PRO A 26 7.64 3.04 7.16
N LEU A 27 7.37 1.86 6.60
CA LEU A 27 6.37 0.95 7.16
C LEU A 27 6.72 0.56 8.60
N PRO A 28 5.73 0.47 9.51
CA PRO A 28 5.96 -0.09 10.83
C PRO A 28 6.50 -1.53 10.74
N SER A 29 7.43 -1.90 11.61
CA SER A 29 8.14 -3.19 11.55
C SER A 29 7.24 -4.42 11.71
N HIS A 30 6.05 -4.25 12.29
CA HIS A 30 5.06 -5.30 12.53
C HIS A 30 3.99 -5.37 11.42
N VAL A 31 4.17 -4.60 10.35
CA VAL A 31 3.28 -4.57 9.17
C VAL A 31 4.02 -5.19 8.00
N TYR A 32 3.35 -6.12 7.34
CA TYR A 32 3.91 -6.84 6.20
C TYR A 32 3.09 -6.55 4.95
N ILE A 33 3.78 -6.17 3.88
CA ILE A 33 3.18 -5.96 2.56
C ILE A 33 3.72 -6.99 1.59
N SER A 34 2.83 -7.54 0.77
CA SER A 34 3.18 -8.37 -0.37
C SER A 34 2.42 -7.91 -1.61
N ALA A 35 3.01 -8.13 -2.79
CA ALA A 35 2.39 -7.80 -4.07
C ALA A 35 2.30 -9.06 -4.93
N THR A 36 1.10 -9.35 -5.43
CA THR A 36 0.85 -10.47 -6.35
C THR A 36 0.33 -9.97 -7.68
N VAL A 37 0.99 -10.36 -8.78
CA VAL A 37 0.51 -10.06 -10.13
C VAL A 37 -0.52 -11.10 -10.60
N ARG A 38 -1.61 -10.61 -11.19
CA ARG A 38 -2.68 -11.37 -11.85
C ARG A 38 -2.88 -10.82 -13.28
N PRO A 39 -3.61 -11.52 -14.17
CA PRO A 39 -3.71 -11.13 -15.58
C PRO A 39 -4.05 -9.66 -15.85
N GLU A 40 -5.01 -9.07 -15.12
CA GLU A 40 -5.46 -7.68 -15.33
C GLU A 40 -5.21 -6.75 -14.13
N GLN A 41 -4.69 -7.29 -13.03
CA GLN A 41 -4.65 -6.58 -11.76
C GLN A 41 -3.44 -6.96 -10.93
N MET A 42 -3.05 -6.06 -10.05
CA MET A 42 -2.13 -6.36 -8.97
C MET A 42 -2.90 -6.37 -7.65
N LEU A 43 -2.63 -7.38 -6.84
CA LEU A 43 -3.17 -7.51 -5.49
C LEU A 43 -2.05 -7.17 -4.50
N ILE A 44 -2.25 -6.09 -3.76
CA ILE A 44 -1.40 -5.70 -2.63
C ILE A 44 -2.09 -6.22 -1.37
N THR A 45 -1.37 -7.00 -0.59
CA THR A 45 -1.87 -7.56 0.67
C THR A 45 -1.09 -6.92 1.82
N VAL A 46 -1.82 -6.31 2.75
CA VAL A 46 -1.30 -5.71 3.98
C VAL A 46 -1.76 -6.56 5.16
N SER A 47 -0.80 -7.03 5.96
CA SER A 47 -1.03 -7.93 7.09
C SER A 47 -0.16 -7.56 8.29
N GLY A 48 -0.37 -8.25 9.41
CA GLY A 48 0.25 -7.90 10.70
C GLY A 48 -0.61 -6.91 11.48
N THR A 49 -0.02 -6.21 12.45
CA THR A 49 -0.76 -5.31 13.34
C THR A 49 -0.91 -3.92 12.70
N THR A 50 -2.06 -3.61 12.11
CA THR A 50 -2.27 -2.31 11.43
C THR A 50 -2.81 -1.20 12.36
N THR A 51 -2.90 -1.48 13.67
CA THR A 51 -3.36 -0.51 14.67
C THR A 51 -2.52 0.78 14.63
N GLY A 52 -3.19 1.93 14.50
CA GLY A 52 -2.53 3.23 14.43
C GLY A 52 -2.05 3.64 13.03
N MET A 53 -2.13 2.76 12.03
CA MET A 53 -1.85 3.15 10.64
C MET A 53 -2.96 3.99 10.02
N GLY A 54 -4.18 3.98 10.57
CA GLY A 54 -5.36 4.56 9.94
C GLY A 54 -5.95 3.63 8.88
N GLN A 55 -7.08 4.05 8.30
CA GLN A 55 -7.74 3.30 7.23
C GLN A 55 -6.94 3.44 5.94
N ILE A 56 -6.69 2.34 5.22
CA ILE A 56 -6.09 2.39 3.89
C ILE A 56 -7.08 3.03 2.92
N ILE A 57 -6.61 4.02 2.15
CA ILE A 57 -7.45 4.77 1.21
C ILE A 57 -6.99 4.68 -0.23
N ASP A 58 -5.68 4.49 -0.47
CA ASP A 58 -5.13 4.48 -1.82
C ASP A 58 -3.74 3.83 -1.89
N PHE A 59 -3.27 3.57 -3.10
CA PHE A 59 -1.89 3.24 -3.41
C PHE A 59 -1.42 4.04 -4.63
N ILE A 60 -0.36 4.82 -4.47
CA ILE A 60 0.24 5.62 -5.55
C ILE A 60 1.55 4.96 -5.96
N PRO A 61 1.71 4.50 -7.21
CA PRO A 61 2.94 3.84 -7.65
C PRO A 61 4.05 4.88 -7.83
N SER A 62 5.29 4.50 -7.57
CA SER A 62 6.44 5.32 -7.95
C SER A 62 6.68 5.31 -9.46
N ASP A 63 6.24 4.25 -10.13
CA ASP A 63 6.33 4.10 -11.58
C ASP A 63 4.92 4.20 -12.19
N ALA A 64 4.72 5.28 -12.97
CA ALA A 64 3.43 5.62 -13.55
C ALA A 64 2.89 4.57 -14.53
N GLN A 65 3.76 3.70 -15.08
CA GLN A 65 3.38 2.69 -16.05
C GLN A 65 2.92 1.38 -15.41
N VAL A 66 2.98 1.23 -14.08
CA VAL A 66 2.67 -0.05 -13.42
C VAL A 66 1.17 -0.27 -13.22
N ILE A 67 0.40 0.79 -12.89
CA ILE A 67 -1.04 0.70 -12.64
C ILE A 67 -1.79 1.75 -13.45
N GLU A 68 -3.07 1.46 -13.71
CA GLU A 68 -3.97 2.41 -14.35
C GLU A 68 -4.45 3.45 -13.33
N ASN A 69 -3.94 4.69 -13.42
CA ASN A 69 -4.23 5.76 -12.47
C ASN A 69 -5.65 6.35 -12.62
N SER A 70 -6.33 6.10 -13.75
CA SER A 70 -7.73 6.54 -13.94
C SER A 70 -8.74 5.66 -13.19
N VAL A 71 -8.33 4.49 -12.70
CA VAL A 71 -9.19 3.54 -12.01
C VAL A 71 -8.88 3.55 -10.51
N ARG A 72 -9.90 3.85 -9.69
CA ARG A 72 -9.76 3.81 -8.23
C ARG A 72 -9.44 2.38 -7.76
N PRO A 73 -8.54 2.21 -6.77
CA PRO A 73 -8.29 0.91 -6.18
C PRO A 73 -9.54 0.37 -5.47
N LEU A 74 -9.75 -0.94 -5.57
CA LEU A 74 -10.72 -1.64 -4.74
C LEU A 74 -10.04 -2.11 -3.45
N ILE A 75 -10.49 -1.57 -2.32
CA ILE A 75 -9.95 -1.89 -0.99
C ILE A 75 -10.98 -2.71 -0.22
N PHE A 76 -10.56 -3.85 0.32
CA PHE A 76 -11.41 -4.73 1.12
C PHE A 76 -10.61 -5.40 2.23
N VAL A 77 -11.31 -5.85 3.27
CA VAL A 77 -10.70 -6.46 4.46
C VAL A 77 -11.22 -7.89 4.58
N ASP A 78 -10.31 -8.83 4.82
CA ASP A 78 -10.58 -10.24 5.11
C ASP A 78 -9.93 -10.59 6.46
N GLY A 79 -10.73 -10.63 7.52
CA GLY A 79 -10.24 -10.77 8.89
C GLY A 79 -9.28 -9.64 9.28
N ALA A 80 -8.03 -10.00 9.63
CA ALA A 80 -6.98 -9.04 9.99
C ALA A 80 -6.15 -8.56 8.77
N VAL A 81 -6.49 -9.00 7.56
CA VAL A 81 -5.73 -8.73 6.34
C VAL A 81 -6.49 -7.71 5.49
N SER A 82 -5.80 -6.67 5.05
CA SER A 82 -6.34 -5.71 4.09
C SER A 82 -5.79 -6.00 2.70
N HIS A 83 -6.66 -5.89 1.71
CA HIS A 83 -6.34 -6.09 0.31
C HIS A 83 -6.63 -4.84 -0.49
N ILE A 84 -5.70 -4.48 -1.36
CA ILE A 84 -5.82 -3.37 -2.30
C ILE A 84 -5.63 -3.96 -3.69
N ARG A 85 -6.67 -3.87 -4.51
CA ARG A 85 -6.66 -4.34 -5.89
C ARG A 85 -6.59 -3.15 -6.81
N VAL A 86 -5.51 -3.09 -7.59
CA VAL A 86 -5.25 -2.04 -8.59
C VAL A 86 -5.28 -2.67 -9.99
N LYS A 87 -5.88 -1.97 -10.96
CA LYS A 87 -5.83 -2.40 -12.37
C LYS A 87 -4.41 -2.15 -12.90
N LYS A 88 -3.85 -3.11 -13.63
CA LYS A 88 -2.56 -2.90 -14.31
C LYS A 88 -2.73 -1.87 -15.43
N SER A 89 -1.70 -1.08 -15.69
CA SER A 89 -1.70 -0.23 -16.87
C SER A 89 -1.73 -1.09 -18.15
N GLU A 90 -2.44 -0.63 -19.17
CA GLU A 90 -2.40 -1.23 -20.51
C GLU A 90 -1.08 -0.92 -21.24
N GLN A 91 -0.35 0.09 -20.77
CA GLN A 91 0.98 0.46 -21.26
C GLN A 91 2.11 -0.38 -20.65
N LEU A 92 1.78 -1.26 -19.70
CA LEU A 92 2.74 -2.12 -19.03
C LEU A 92 3.15 -3.28 -19.97
N ASP A 93 4.32 -3.15 -20.58
CA ASP A 93 4.89 -4.10 -21.55
C ASP A 93 5.57 -5.32 -20.91
N HIS A 94 5.82 -5.29 -19.60
CA HIS A 94 6.45 -6.38 -18.85
C HIS A 94 5.87 -6.54 -17.44
N SER A 95 6.03 -7.71 -16.83
CA SER A 95 5.67 -7.88 -15.42
C SER A 95 6.73 -7.22 -14.51
N PRO A 96 6.36 -6.28 -13.63
CA PRO A 96 7.32 -5.62 -12.76
C PRO A 96 7.87 -6.61 -11.73
N ALA A 97 9.19 -6.62 -11.54
CA ALA A 97 9.82 -7.48 -10.52
C ALA A 97 9.56 -7.00 -9.08
N ARG A 98 9.32 -5.68 -8.92
CA ARG A 98 9.07 -5.04 -7.62
C ARG A 98 7.96 -4.01 -7.75
N LEU A 99 7.16 -3.90 -6.70
CA LEU A 99 6.16 -2.85 -6.55
C LEU A 99 6.74 -1.79 -5.62
N ARG A 100 6.90 -0.57 -6.15
CA ARG A 100 7.36 0.61 -5.42
C ARG A 100 6.26 1.67 -5.42
N GLY A 101 6.05 2.33 -4.29
CA GLY A 101 5.03 3.36 -4.19
C GLY A 101 4.74 3.82 -2.78
N LEU A 102 3.63 4.53 -2.63
CA LEU A 102 3.11 5.04 -1.39
C LEU A 102 1.79 4.35 -1.06
N LEU A 103 1.73 3.70 0.09
CA LEU A 103 0.48 3.28 0.71
C LEU A 103 -0.12 4.48 1.43
N ILE A 104 -1.28 4.93 0.99
CA ILE A 104 -1.94 6.09 1.58
C ILE A 104 -2.98 5.60 2.58
N THR A 105 -2.94 6.18 3.78
CA THR A 105 -3.94 5.97 4.82
C THR A 105 -4.61 7.29 5.21
N SER A 106 -5.68 7.21 6.01
CA SER A 106 -6.37 8.39 6.54
C SER A 106 -5.51 9.27 7.44
N THR A 107 -4.35 8.78 7.90
CA THR A 107 -3.47 9.51 8.83
C THR A 107 -2.09 9.81 8.25
N LYS A 108 -1.55 8.94 7.39
CA LYS A 108 -0.16 9.00 6.91
C LYS A 108 0.00 8.38 5.53
N ALA A 109 1.18 8.55 4.95
CA ALA A 109 1.63 7.78 3.80
C ALA A 109 2.84 6.92 4.20
N TYR A 110 2.92 5.71 3.66
CA TYR A 110 4.02 4.78 3.93
C TYR A 110 4.73 4.36 2.65
N ASN A 111 6.06 4.34 2.67
CA ASN A 111 6.85 3.83 1.56
C ASN A 111 6.68 2.31 1.42
N VAL A 112 6.43 1.85 0.21
CA VAL A 112 6.33 0.45 -0.17
C VAL A 112 7.44 0.13 -1.16
N ASP A 113 8.19 -0.93 -0.90
CA ASP A 113 9.12 -1.52 -1.85
C ASP A 113 9.21 -3.04 -1.60
N VAL A 114 8.46 -3.80 -2.38
CA VAL A 114 8.28 -5.25 -2.18
C VAL A 114 8.44 -6.01 -3.49
N PRO A 115 8.95 -7.26 -3.47
CA PRO A 115 8.95 -8.10 -4.66
C PRO A 115 7.52 -8.42 -5.10
N VAL A 116 7.32 -8.52 -6.42
CA VAL A 116 6.06 -8.96 -7.01
C VAL A 116 6.15 -10.44 -7.31
N THR A 117 5.20 -11.21 -6.79
CA THR A 117 5.12 -12.66 -7.06
C THR A 117 3.98 -12.98 -8.01
N PRO A 118 4.13 -13.91 -8.96
CA PRO A 118 3.01 -14.39 -9.75
C PRO A 118 2.00 -15.14 -8.86
N ALA A 119 0.71 -14.97 -9.13
CA ALA A 119 -0.31 -15.76 -8.46
C ALA A 119 -0.07 -17.26 -8.71
N LYS A 120 -0.01 -18.06 -7.64
CA LYS A 120 0.02 -19.53 -7.78
C LYS A 120 -1.28 -19.97 -8.47
N LYS A 121 -1.16 -20.76 -9.55
CA LYS A 121 -2.31 -21.43 -10.15
C LYS A 121 -2.85 -22.43 -9.13
N THR A 122 -3.95 -22.11 -8.46
CA THR A 122 -4.69 -23.10 -7.67
C THR A 122 -5.37 -24.03 -8.67
N SER A 123 -4.79 -25.20 -8.94
CA SER A 123 -5.46 -26.26 -9.68
C SER A 123 -6.64 -26.79 -8.84
N GLN A 124 -7.78 -26.12 -8.89
CA GLN A 124 -9.04 -26.69 -8.43
C GLN A 124 -9.58 -27.62 -9.52
N ASN A 125 -8.94 -28.79 -9.67
CA ASN A 125 -9.60 -29.98 -10.19
C ASN A 125 -10.12 -30.76 -8.98
N ALA A 126 -11.19 -30.26 -8.37
CA ALA A 126 -12.00 -31.11 -7.51
C ALA A 126 -12.81 -32.01 -8.44
N SER A 127 -12.32 -33.22 -8.64
CA SER A 127 -13.01 -34.31 -9.32
C SER A 127 -14.41 -34.46 -8.71
N VAL A 128 -15.45 -34.11 -9.47
CA VAL A 128 -16.83 -34.44 -9.11
C VAL A 128 -16.95 -35.97 -9.21
N PRO A 129 -17.25 -36.71 -8.12
CA PRO A 129 -17.55 -38.12 -8.25
C PRO A 129 -18.92 -38.23 -8.92
N LYS A 130 -18.95 -38.82 -10.13
CA LYS A 130 -20.19 -39.30 -10.73
C LYS A 130 -20.65 -40.50 -9.91
N HIS A 131 -21.72 -40.35 -9.14
CA HIS A 131 -22.47 -41.51 -8.66
C HIS A 131 -23.25 -42.10 -9.84
N SER A 132 -22.94 -43.36 -10.15
CA SER A 132 -23.78 -44.25 -10.96
C SER A 132 -25.00 -44.71 -10.17
#